data_AF-A0A0V1KTI5-F1
#
_entry.id   AF-A0A0V1KTI5-F1
#
_cell.length_a   1.000
_cell.length_b   1.000
_cell.length_c   1.000
_cell.angle_alpha   90.00
_cell.angle_beta   90.00
_cell.angle_gamma   90.00
#
_symmetry.space_group_name_H-M   'P 1'
#
loop_
_entity.id
_entity.type
_entity.pdbx_description
1 polymer ?
#
loop_
_entity_poly.entity_id
_entity_poly.type
_entity_poly.pdbx_seq_one_letter_code
_entity_poly.pdbx_strand_id
1 'polypeptide(L)'
;MSGRPTTRKRKILSLEQRLDVCRLVERGEWLRKIAESFRMGLSTVIVIYRNRCQLTDFVPYMDTSSSCSSRKWIKRTASSALDSEIYTCGSSSNVHFTNQ
;
A
#
# COMPACT_ATOMS: atom_id res chain seq x y z
N MET A 1 9.09 -35.25 10.81
CA MET A 1 8.23 -34.14 11.25
C MET A 1 8.08 -33.18 10.06
N SER A 2 6.98 -33.26 9.30
CA SER A 2 6.73 -32.37 8.16
C SER A 2 5.84 -31.23 8.63
N GLY A 3 6.44 -30.06 8.90
CA GLY A 3 5.69 -28.86 9.26
C GLY A 3 4.99 -28.30 8.04
N ARG A 4 3.65 -28.20 8.10
CA ARG A 4 2.82 -27.59 7.04
C ARG A 4 3.30 -26.16 6.78
N PRO A 5 3.56 -25.74 5.53
CA PRO A 5 3.96 -24.36 5.25
C PRO A 5 2.85 -23.41 5.66
N THR A 6 3.03 -22.68 6.76
CA THR A 6 2.10 -21.63 7.16
C THR A 6 2.39 -20.41 6.31
N THR A 7 1.51 -20.07 5.38
CA THR A 7 1.60 -18.84 4.59
C THR A 7 1.47 -17.64 5.53
N ARG A 8 2.57 -16.94 5.80
CA ARG A 8 2.55 -15.73 6.63
C ARG A 8 1.72 -14.66 5.91
N LYS A 9 0.63 -14.22 6.54
CA LYS A 9 -0.15 -13.08 6.04
C LYS A 9 0.74 -11.85 5.96
N ARG A 10 0.85 -11.25 4.77
CA ARG A 10 1.62 -10.02 4.55
C ARG A 10 0.77 -8.83 4.99
N LYS A 11 1.29 -8.03 5.92
CA LYS A 11 0.70 -6.75 6.30
C LYS A 11 1.26 -5.67 5.37
N ILE A 12 0.38 -4.93 4.70
CA ILE A 12 0.77 -3.75 3.93
C ILE A 12 0.99 -2.60 4.92
N LEU A 13 2.08 -1.86 4.74
CA LEU A 13 2.43 -0.68 5.54
C LEU A 13 2.05 0.58 4.77
N SER A 14 1.53 1.60 5.48
CA SER A 14 1.29 2.90 4.86
C SER A 14 2.61 3.61 4.55
N LEU A 15 2.56 4.58 3.62
CA LEU A 15 3.72 5.41 3.30
C LEU A 15 4.20 6.20 4.54
N GLU A 16 3.26 6.80 5.28
CA GLU A 16 3.53 7.51 6.53
C GLU A 16 4.28 6.64 7.54
N GLN A 17 3.80 5.42 7.79
CA GLN A 17 4.48 4.48 8.69
C GLN A 17 5.92 4.20 8.28
N ARG A 18 6.19 4.10 6.98
CA ARG A 18 7.55 3.87 6.47
C ARG A 18 8.43 5.11 6.65
N LEU A 19 7.87 6.31 6.51
CA LEU A 19 8.57 7.57 6.74
C LEU A 19 8.85 7.81 8.23
N ASP A 20 7.91 7.47 9.11
CA ASP A 20 8.09 7.54 10.57
C ASP A 20 9.27 6.68 11.02
N VAL A 21 9.38 5.47 10.46
CA VAL A 21 10.53 4.58 10.70
C VAL A 21 11.83 5.23 10.22
N CYS A 22 11.86 5.82 9.02
CA CYS A 22 13.05 6.53 8.52
C CYS A 22 13.46 7.67 9.48
N ARG A 23 12.51 8.50 9.92
CA ARG A 23 12.78 9.61 10.85
C ARG A 23 13.37 9.13 12.19
N LEU A 24 12.89 8.02 12.73
CA LEU A 24 13.42 7.47 13.98
C LEU A 24 14.83 6.93 13.81
N VAL A 25 15.13 6.28 12.69
CA VAL A 25 16.49 5.81 12.41
C VAL A 25 17.44 6.98 12.22
N GLU A 26 17.03 8.06 11.55
CA GLU A 26 17.83 9.29 11.40
C GLU A 26 18.11 9.98 12.74
N ARG A 27 17.17 9.90 13.70
CA ARG A 27 17.37 10.37 15.09
C ARG A 27 18.32 9.48 15.91
N GLY A 28 18.78 8.37 15.35
CA GLY A 28 19.70 7.44 16.03
C GLY A 28 19.03 6.42 16.96
N GLU A 29 17.72 6.19 16.82
CA GLU A 29 17.01 5.19 17.62
C GLU A 29 17.43 3.77 17.24
N TRP A 30 17.44 2.88 18.24
CA TRP A 30 17.85 1.49 18.06
C TRP A 30 16.82 0.71 17.22
N LEU A 31 17.28 0.00 16.18
CA LEU A 31 16.39 -0.73 15.27
C LEU A 31 15.45 -1.72 15.98
N ARG A 32 15.90 -2.32 17.09
CA ARG A 32 15.08 -3.22 17.92
C ARG A 32 13.91 -2.49 18.58
N LYS A 33 14.16 -1.31 19.15
CA LYS A 33 13.14 -0.44 19.77
C LYS A 33 12.10 0.01 18.74
N ILE A 34 12.53 0.32 17.52
CA ILE A 34 11.64 0.68 16.40
C ILE A 34 10.80 -0.54 15.97
N ALA A 35 11.40 -1.72 15.85
CA ALA A 35 10.66 -2.93 15.49
C ALA A 35 9.55 -3.23 16.52
N GLU A 36 9.86 -3.06 17.80
CA GLU A 36 8.91 -3.26 18.89
C GLU A 36 7.78 -2.23 18.89
N SER A 37 8.08 -0.94 18.70
CA SER A 37 7.07 0.13 18.72
C SER A 37 6.04 -0.01 17.60
N PHE A 38 6.48 -0.37 16.39
CA PHE A 38 5.59 -0.55 15.24
C PHE A 38 5.05 -1.99 15.09
N ARG A 39 5.41 -2.90 16.00
CA ARG A 39 5.08 -4.35 15.92
C ARG A 39 5.51 -4.94 14.57
N MET A 40 6.68 -4.55 14.09
CA MET A 40 7.26 -5.01 12.83
C MET A 40 8.38 -6.01 13.10
N GLY A 41 8.66 -6.88 12.12
CA GLY A 41 9.87 -7.70 12.19
C GLY A 41 11.11 -6.83 11.93
N LEU A 42 12.22 -7.14 12.60
CA LEU A 42 13.50 -6.46 12.37
C LEU A 42 13.91 -6.49 10.88
N SER A 43 13.60 -7.60 10.19
CA SER A 43 13.78 -7.73 8.74
C SER A 43 13.07 -6.64 7.94
N THR A 44 11.85 -6.26 8.35
CA THR A 44 11.06 -5.21 7.71
C THR A 44 11.67 -3.84 7.95
N VAL A 45 12.11 -3.58 9.19
CA VAL A 45 12.78 -2.31 9.54
C VAL A 45 14.07 -2.13 8.75
N ILE A 46 14.87 -3.19 8.59
CA ILE A 46 16.11 -3.16 7.79
C ILE A 46 15.79 -2.86 6.32
N VAL A 47 14.75 -3.47 5.75
CA VAL A 47 14.36 -3.19 4.36
C VAL A 47 13.94 -1.73 4.18
N ILE A 48 13.18 -1.17 5.13
CA ILE A 48 12.80 0.25 5.10
C ILE A 48 14.05 1.13 5.18
N TYR A 49 14.98 0.83 6.10
CA TYR A 49 16.22 1.57 6.25
C TYR A 49 17.10 1.57 4.98
N ARG A 50 17.20 0.42 4.29
CA ARG A 50 17.92 0.30 3.02
C ARG A 50 17.29 1.12 1.91
N ASN A 51 15.96 1.19 1.89
CA ASN A 51 15.19 1.92 0.88
C ASN A 51 14.85 3.35 1.33
N ARG A 52 15.50 3.89 2.37
CA ARG A 52 15.14 5.19 2.95
C ARG A 52 15.26 6.32 1.94
N CYS A 53 16.32 6.36 1.13
CA CYS A 53 16.53 7.42 0.15
C CYS A 53 15.39 7.46 -0.88
N GLN A 54 14.96 6.29 -1.35
CA GLN A 54 13.82 6.21 -2.28
C GLN A 54 12.52 6.72 -1.66
N LEU A 55 12.33 6.55 -0.34
CA LEU A 55 11.16 7.03 0.37
C LEU A 55 11.24 8.55 0.60
N THR A 56 12.40 9.07 0.98
CA THR A 56 12.61 10.50 1.25
C THR A 56 12.62 11.33 -0.02
N ASP A 57 13.10 10.79 -1.14
CA ASP A 57 13.15 11.49 -2.43
C ASP A 57 11.78 11.49 -3.13
N PHE A 58 10.93 10.51 -2.82
CA PHE A 58 9.59 10.37 -3.41
C PHE A 58 8.61 11.46 -2.94
N VAL A 59 8.66 11.84 -1.66
CA VAL A 59 7.77 12.86 -1.08
C VAL A 59 7.92 14.23 -1.78
N PRO A 60 9.12 14.85 -1.85
CA PRO A 60 9.29 16.13 -2.54
C PRO A 60 9.01 16.02 -4.04
N TYR A 61 9.25 14.86 -4.66
CA TYR A 61 8.85 14.63 -6.05
C TYR A 61 7.33 14.69 -6.22
N MET A 62 6.54 14.10 -5.31
CA MET A 62 5.08 14.17 -5.34
C MET A 62 4.53 15.57 -5.06
N ASP A 63 5.17 16.31 -4.16
CA ASP A 63 4.76 17.67 -3.78
C ASP A 63 5.14 18.73 -4.84
N THR A 64 5.95 18.37 -5.83
CA THR A 64 6.29 19.25 -6.94
C THR A 64 5.15 19.28 -7.97
N SER A 65 4.73 20.48 -8.39
CA SER A 65 3.67 20.70 -9.38
C SER A 65 3.89 19.95 -10.73
N SER A 66 5.14 19.67 -11.09
CA SER A 66 5.52 18.93 -12.30
C SER A 66 5.15 17.44 -12.27
N SER A 67 5.02 16.84 -11.09
CA SER A 67 4.60 15.44 -10.92
C SER A 67 3.14 15.24 -11.32
N CYS A 68 2.26 16.17 -10.93
CA CYS A 68 0.86 16.19 -11.35
C CYS A 68 0.72 16.32 -12.88
N SER A 69 1.55 17.17 -13.50
CA SER A 69 1.55 17.38 -14.96
C SER A 69 2.08 16.18 -15.76
N SER A 70 2.90 15.33 -15.14
CA SER A 70 3.49 14.14 -15.79
C SER A 70 2.61 12.90 -15.69
N ARG A 71 1.57 12.91 -14.83
CA ARG A 71 0.57 11.84 -14.81
C ARG A 71 -0.22 11.89 -16.12
N LYS A 72 -0.01 10.89 -16.97
CA LYS A 72 -0.87 10.65 -18.13
C LYS A 72 -2.30 10.42 -17.64
N TRP A 73 -3.20 11.34 -17.97
CA TRP A 73 -4.63 11.14 -17.82
C TRP A 73 -5.04 9.90 -18.64
N ILE A 74 -5.71 8.92 -18.00
CA ILE A 74 -6.35 7.81 -18.73
C ILE A 74 -7.45 8.41 -19.60
N LYS A 75 -7.29 8.37 -20.93
CA LYS A 75 -8.33 8.83 -21.83
C LYS A 75 -9.61 8.06 -21.48
N ARG A 76 -10.72 8.79 -21.22
CA ARG A 76 -12.04 8.18 -21.05
C ARG A 76 -12.29 7.27 -22.24
N THR A 77 -12.50 5.98 -21.98
CA THR A 77 -12.92 5.02 -23.01
C THR A 77 -14.28 5.48 -23.55
N ALA A 78 -14.48 5.40 -24.87
CA ALA A 78 -15.74 5.81 -25.51
C ALA A 78 -16.98 5.04 -24.99
N SER A 79 -16.77 3.96 -24.23
CA SER A 79 -17.77 3.12 -23.59
C SER A 79 -18.23 3.59 -22.20
N SER A 80 -17.98 4.85 -21.79
CA SER A 80 -18.37 5.31 -20.43
C SER A 80 -19.87 5.17 -20.09
N ALA A 81 -20.73 5.00 -21.10
CA ALA A 81 -22.14 4.65 -20.92
C ALA A 81 -22.34 3.23 -20.35
N LEU A 82 -21.55 2.25 -20.79
CA LEU A 82 -21.61 0.87 -20.31
C LEU A 82 -21.06 0.74 -18.87
N ASP A 83 -20.04 1.53 -18.52
CA ASP A 83 -19.48 1.52 -17.15
C ASP A 83 -20.50 2.01 -16.10
N SER A 84 -21.42 2.90 -16.51
CA SER A 84 -22.51 3.39 -15.66
C SER A 84 -23.63 2.36 -15.51
N GLU A 85 -23.89 1.58 -16.58
CA GLU A 85 -24.89 0.50 -16.61
C GLU A 85 -24.45 -0.73 -15.81
N ILE A 86 -23.15 -1.07 -15.84
CA ILE A 86 -22.57 -2.13 -15.00
C ILE A 86 -22.67 -1.76 -13.51
N TYR A 87 -22.47 -0.49 -13.18
CA TYR A 87 -22.58 -0.01 -11.79
C TYR A 87 -24.02 -0.06 -11.25
N THR A 88 -25.03 0.21 -12.08
CA THR A 88 -26.44 0.16 -11.67
C THR A 88 -27.02 -1.26 -11.73
N CYS A 89 -26.55 -2.13 -12.64
CA CYS A 89 -26.99 -3.52 -12.76
C CYS A 89 -26.57 -4.40 -11.56
N GLY A 90 -25.46 -4.07 -10.89
CA GLY A 90 -25.03 -4.76 -9.66
C GLY A 90 -25.84 -4.43 -8.40
N SER A 91 -26.71 -3.41 -8.45
CA SER A 91 -27.42 -2.89 -7.27
C SER A 91 -28.89 -3.33 -7.18
N SER A 92 -29.41 -4.04 -8.18
CA SER A 92 -30.78 -4.54 -8.19
C SER A 92 -30.82 -6.06 -8.07
N SER A 93 -31.24 -6.52 -6.89
CA SER A 93 -31.83 -7.85 -6.58
C SER A 93 -30.89 -8.98 -6.18
N ASN A 94 -30.69 -9.06 -4.85
CA ASN A 94 -30.70 -10.26 -4.01
C ASN A 94 -30.77 -11.64 -4.69
N VAL A 95 -29.71 -12.40 -4.45
CA VAL A 95 -29.67 -13.86 -4.25
C VAL A 95 -31.02 -14.49 -3.87
N HIS A 96 -31.54 -15.33 -4.76
CA HIS A 96 -32.26 -16.53 -4.35
C HIS A 96 -31.60 -17.73 -5.04
N PHE A 97 -30.59 -18.29 -4.38
CA PHE A 97 -30.15 -19.66 -4.66
C PHE A 97 -31.09 -20.60 -3.88
N THR A 98 -32.15 -21.09 -4.53
CA THR A 98 -32.87 -22.26 -4.03
C THR A 98 -32.15 -23.49 -4.55
N ASN A 99 -31.51 -24.21 -3.62
CA ASN A 99 -30.94 -25.53 -3.87
C ASN A 99 -32.04 -26.55 -3.55
N GLN A 100 -32.52 -27.27 -4.55
CA GLN A 100 -33.16 -28.58 -4.42
C GLN A 100 -32.79 -29.42 -5.64
#